data_AF-A0A1Y3EET1-F1
#
_entry.id   AF-A0A1Y3EET1-F1
#
_cell.length_a   1.000
_cell.length_b   1.000
_cell.length_c   1.000
_cell.angle_alpha   90.00
_cell.angle_beta   90.00
_cell.angle_gamma   90.00
#
_symmetry.space_group_name_H-M   'P 1'
#
loop_
_entity.id
_entity.type
_entity.pdbx_description
1 polymer ?
#
loop_
_entity_poly.entity_id
_entity_poly.type
_entity_poly.pdbx_seq_one_letter_code
_entity_poly.pdbx_strand_id
1 'polypeptide(L)'
;MIRHRQNLSVSKKIREFYAAPITAFWSWTLGYLFFLALFTCIVLVKPTKQPSWAEYYILMFVVGFFTELIRKLLMVDAKDLRSKWTVYSRRQWDRASLFASLIFFIGFGLRVHSN
;
A
#
# COMPACT_ATOMS: atom_id res chain seq x y z
N MET A 1 -38.40 -8.77 -13.74
CA MET A 1 -37.11 -9.20 -14.35
C MET A 1 -36.67 -10.48 -13.67
N ILE A 2 -36.97 -11.64 -14.25
CA ILE A 2 -36.67 -12.96 -13.65
C ILE A 2 -35.20 -13.27 -13.94
N ARG A 3 -34.35 -13.26 -12.91
CA ARG A 3 -32.92 -13.53 -13.05
C ARG A 3 -32.70 -15.03 -13.18
N HIS A 4 -32.52 -15.52 -14.40
CA HIS A 4 -32.02 -16.88 -14.62
C HIS A 4 -30.71 -17.06 -13.83
N ARG A 5 -30.70 -17.98 -12.86
CA ARG A 5 -29.47 -18.45 -12.20
C ARG A 5 -28.64 -19.20 -13.23
N GLN A 6 -27.90 -18.48 -14.07
CA GLN A 6 -26.85 -19.11 -14.85
C GLN A 6 -25.85 -19.70 -13.87
N ASN A 7 -25.63 -21.02 -13.97
CA ASN A 7 -24.63 -21.73 -13.17
C ASN A 7 -23.25 -21.26 -13.64
N LEU A 8 -22.81 -20.12 -13.10
CA LEU A 8 -21.50 -19.55 -13.36
C LEU A 8 -20.45 -20.54 -12.85
N SER A 9 -19.56 -20.97 -13.76
CA SER A 9 -18.37 -21.74 -13.39
C SER A 9 -17.66 -21.09 -12.20
N VAL A 10 -17.18 -21.90 -11.26
CA VAL A 10 -16.61 -21.46 -9.98
C VAL A 10 -15.61 -20.32 -10.15
N SER A 11 -14.78 -20.35 -11.20
CA SER A 11 -13.80 -19.29 -11.51
C SER A 11 -14.45 -17.94 -11.83
N LYS A 12 -15.59 -17.92 -12.53
CA LYS A 12 -16.33 -16.68 -12.81
C LYS A 12 -16.93 -16.10 -11.53
N LYS A 13 -17.41 -16.97 -10.64
CA LYS A 13 -17.98 -16.57 -9.35
C LYS A 13 -16.92 -15.96 -8.41
N ILE A 14 -15.71 -16.54 -8.38
CA ILE A 14 -14.58 -15.98 -7.64
C ILE A 14 -14.19 -14.61 -8.20
N ARG A 15 -14.12 -14.47 -9.53
CA ARG A 15 -13.81 -13.19 -10.17
C ARG A 15 -14.84 -12.11 -9.86
N GLU A 16 -16.14 -12.42 -9.95
CA GLU A 16 -17.21 -11.48 -9.60
C GLU A 16 -17.18 -11.10 -8.11
N PHE A 17 -16.80 -12.04 -7.24
CA PHE A 17 -16.62 -11.77 -5.81
C PHE A 17 -15.46 -10.79 -5.55
N TYR A 18 -14.28 -11.02 -6.15
CA TYR A 18 -13.13 -10.12 -6.00
C TYR A 18 -13.30 -8.78 -6.76
N ALA A 19 -14.19 -8.71 -7.75
CA ALA A 19 -14.55 -7.47 -8.42
C ALA A 19 -15.48 -6.58 -7.57
N ALA A 20 -16.10 -7.12 -6.52
CA ALA A 20 -16.99 -6.35 -5.67
C ALA A 20 -16.20 -5.29 -4.86
N PRO A 21 -16.74 -4.07 -4.70
CA PRO A 21 -16.05 -3.00 -3.97
C PRO A 21 -15.81 -3.35 -2.49
N ILE A 22 -16.68 -4.18 -1.89
CA ILE A 22 -16.56 -4.60 -0.50
C ILE A 22 -15.36 -5.52 -0.26
N THR A 23 -15.08 -6.45 -1.19
CA THR A 23 -13.97 -7.39 -1.04
C THR A 23 -12.65 -6.67 -1.21
N ALA A 24 -12.57 -5.74 -2.18
CA ALA A 24 -11.43 -4.85 -2.31
C ALA A 24 -11.16 -4.08 -1.01
N PHE A 25 -12.18 -3.45 -0.42
CA PHE A 25 -12.04 -2.73 0.86
C PHE A 25 -11.44 -3.59 1.97
N TRP A 26 -11.95 -4.81 2.17
CA TRP A 26 -11.43 -5.72 3.18
C TRP A 26 -10.02 -6.22 2.86
N SER A 27 -9.70 -6.49 1.60
CA SER A 27 -8.34 -6.87 1.21
C SER A 27 -7.32 -5.78 1.51
N TRP A 28 -7.62 -4.52 1.17
CA TRP A 28 -6.77 -3.37 1.52
C TRP A 28 -6.64 -3.22 3.04
N THR A 29 -7.75 -3.37 3.78
CA THR A 29 -7.77 -3.25 5.24
C THR A 29 -6.95 -4.33 5.93
N LEU A 30 -7.16 -5.60 5.55
CA LEU A 30 -6.42 -6.73 6.12
C LEU A 30 -4.93 -6.66 5.78
N GLY A 31 -4.58 -6.28 4.54
CA GLY A 31 -3.19 -6.06 4.15
C GLY A 31 -2.53 -4.95 4.97
N TYR A 32 -3.23 -3.84 5.21
CA TYR A 32 -2.74 -2.75 6.04
C TYR A 32 -2.57 -3.16 7.51
N LEU A 33 -3.53 -3.90 8.09
CA LEU A 33 -3.42 -4.42 9.46
C LEU A 33 -2.24 -5.37 9.61
N PHE A 34 -2.03 -6.26 8.64
CA PHE A 34 -0.89 -7.17 8.63
C PHE A 34 0.44 -6.42 8.56
N PHE A 35 0.54 -5.43 7.67
CA PHE A 35 1.69 -4.53 7.59
C PHE A 35 1.95 -3.82 8.93
N LEU A 36 0.92 -3.25 9.54
CA LEU A 36 1.04 -2.51 10.80
C LEU A 36 1.50 -3.41 11.96
N ALA A 37 0.97 -4.63 12.03
CA ALA A 37 1.37 -5.61 13.02
C ALA A 37 2.85 -5.99 12.86
N LEU A 38 3.28 -6.32 11.64
CA LEU A 38 4.69 -6.63 11.37
C LEU A 38 5.60 -5.45 11.66
N PHE A 39 5.22 -4.23 11.24
CA PHE A 39 6.00 -3.03 11.50
C PHE A 39 6.18 -2.77 12.99
N THR A 40 5.09 -2.88 13.75
CA THR A 40 5.13 -2.74 15.21
C THR A 40 6.01 -3.80 15.84
N CYS A 41 5.93 -5.07 15.40
CA CYS A 41 6.79 -6.14 15.88
C CYS A 41 8.28 -5.85 15.65
N ILE A 42 8.65 -5.35 14.47
CA ILE A 42 10.06 -5.04 14.14
C ILE A 42 10.61 -3.85 14.92
N VAL A 43 9.77 -2.85 15.20
CA VAL A 43 10.15 -1.69 16.01
C VAL A 43 10.26 -2.06 17.49
N LEU A 44 9.37 -2.93 17.98
CA LEU A 44 9.32 -3.33 19.39
C LEU A 44 10.44 -4.32 19.76
N VAL A 45 10.79 -5.22 18.84
CA VAL A 45 11.88 -6.18 19.04
C VAL A 45 13.23 -5.48 18.93
N LYS A 46 14.13 -5.76 19.89
CA LYS A 46 15.51 -5.25 19.84
C LYS A 46 16.14 -5.61 18.49
N PRO A 47 16.57 -4.62 17.68
CA PRO A 47 17.14 -4.89 16.38
C PRO A 47 18.38 -5.77 16.52
N THR A 48 18.33 -6.95 15.93
CA THR A 48 19.49 -7.85 15.82
C THR A 48 20.47 -7.30 14.79
N LYS A 49 21.76 -7.63 14.92
CA LYS A 49 22.81 -7.20 13.96
C LYS A 49 22.60 -7.66 12.51
N GLN A 50 21.61 -8.50 12.24
CA GLN A 50 21.26 -8.91 10.88
C GLN A 50 19.78 -8.63 10.63
N PRO A 51 19.44 -8.09 9.46
CA PRO A 51 18.05 -7.81 9.10
C PRO A 51 17.26 -9.11 8.98
N SER A 52 16.11 -9.17 9.67
CA SER A 52 15.21 -10.31 9.59
C SER A 52 14.48 -10.35 8.24
N TRP A 53 14.04 -11.54 7.79
CA TRP A 53 13.20 -11.71 6.60
C TRP A 53 11.95 -10.81 6.64
N ALA A 54 11.42 -10.54 7.84
CA ALA A 54 10.28 -9.66 8.03
C ALA A 54 10.59 -8.21 7.63
N GLU A 55 11.82 -7.72 7.83
CA GLU A 55 12.23 -6.37 7.45
C GLU A 55 12.20 -6.18 5.94
N TYR A 56 12.70 -7.18 5.20
CA TYR A 56 12.64 -7.21 3.75
C TYR A 56 11.19 -7.23 3.25
N TYR A 57 10.29 -7.97 3.90
CA TYR A 57 8.88 -7.99 3.53
C TYR A 57 8.21 -6.62 3.69
N ILE A 58 8.46 -5.94 4.82
CA ILE A 58 7.95 -4.58 5.05
C ILE A 58 8.53 -3.61 4.03
N LEU A 59 9.83 -3.71 3.72
CA LEU A 59 10.46 -2.88 2.70
C LEU A 59 9.76 -3.04 1.34
N MET A 60 9.55 -4.28 0.88
CA MET A 60 8.83 -4.56 -0.37
C MET A 60 7.42 -3.99 -0.35
N PHE A 61 6.71 -4.11 0.78
CA PHE A 61 5.36 -3.55 0.94
C PHE A 61 5.35 -2.03 0.82
N VAL A 62 6.27 -1.31 1.51
CA VAL A 62 6.35 0.14 1.44
C VAL A 62 6.77 0.62 0.05
N VAL A 63 7.70 -0.08 -0.62
CA VAL A 63 8.07 0.23 -2.01
C VAL A 63 6.88 0.06 -2.96
N GLY A 64 6.11 -1.02 -2.82
CA GLY A 64 4.89 -1.23 -3.60
C GLY A 64 3.86 -0.12 -3.37
N PHE A 65 3.62 0.23 -2.10
CA PHE A 65 2.71 1.32 -1.75
C PHE A 65 3.19 2.68 -2.28
N PHE A 66 4.48 2.99 -2.15
CA PHE A 66 5.08 4.20 -2.68
C PHE A 66 4.97 4.28 -4.21
N THR A 67 5.17 3.17 -4.90
CA THR A 67 4.98 3.08 -6.36
C THR A 67 3.52 3.35 -6.74
N GLU A 68 2.55 2.82 -5.99
CA GLU A 68 1.13 3.15 -6.18
C GLU A 68 0.83 4.63 -5.94
N LEU A 69 1.48 5.26 -4.95
CA LEU A 69 1.35 6.71 -4.73
C LEU A 69 1.93 7.51 -5.90
N ILE A 70 3.07 7.10 -6.45
CA ILE A 70 3.66 7.70 -7.67
C ILE A 70 2.72 7.51 -8.85
N ARG A 71 2.18 6.31 -9.06
CA ARG A 71 1.23 6.03 -10.14
C ARG A 71 -0.01 6.93 -10.04
N LYS A 72 -0.56 7.10 -8.83
CA LYS A 72 -1.67 8.04 -8.58
C LYS A 72 -1.28 9.47 -8.92
N LEU A 73 -0.07 9.91 -8.56
CA LEU A 73 0.44 11.25 -8.90
C LEU A 73 0.58 11.44 -10.41
N LEU A 74 1.05 10.43 -11.14
CA LEU A 74 1.21 10.47 -12.60
C LEU A 74 -0.13 10.52 -13.33
N MET A 75 -1.14 9.78 -12.83
CA MET A 75 -2.48 9.69 -13.41
C MET A 75 -3.36 10.92 -13.16
N VAL A 76 -2.87 11.93 -12.43
CA VAL A 76 -3.58 13.22 -12.30
C VAL A 76 -3.60 13.93 -13.65
N ASP A 77 -4.81 14.26 -14.13
CA ASP A 77 -5.06 15.07 -15.32
C ASP A 77 -4.62 16.52 -15.10
N ALA A 78 -3.32 16.79 -15.22
CA ALA A 78 -2.78 18.14 -15.34
C ALA A 78 -1.58 18.15 -16.28
N LYS A 79 -1.45 19.20 -17.10
CA LYS A 79 -0.37 19.33 -18.09
C LYS A 79 0.99 19.68 -17.45
N ASP A 80 0.98 20.38 -16.31
CA ASP A 80 2.18 20.80 -15.59
C ASP A 80 2.43 19.99 -14.32
N LEU A 81 3.69 19.64 -14.06
CA LEU A 81 4.12 18.89 -12.86
C LEU A 81 3.82 19.63 -11.55
N ARG A 82 3.97 20.96 -11.52
CA ARG A 82 3.58 21.78 -10.35
C ARG A 82 2.08 21.71 -10.09
N SER A 83 1.26 21.83 -11.14
CA SER A 83 -0.19 21.74 -11.03
C SER A 83 -0.64 20.32 -10.62
N LYS A 84 0.02 19.26 -11.13
CA LYS A 84 -0.19 17.88 -10.68
C LYS A 84 0.04 17.75 -9.17
N TRP A 85 1.18 18.25 -8.67
CA TRP A 85 1.51 18.21 -7.25
C TRP A 85 0.50 19.01 -6.40
N THR A 86 0.11 20.20 -6.84
CA THR A 86 -0.88 21.02 -6.14
C THR A 86 -2.24 20.32 -6.06
N VAL A 87 -2.70 19.69 -7.14
CA VAL A 87 -3.98 18.95 -7.17
C VAL A 87 -3.91 17.68 -6.31
N TYR A 88 -2.82 16.91 -6.44
CA TYR A 88 -2.58 15.72 -5.62
C TYR A 88 -2.55 16.08 -4.12
N SER A 89 -1.86 17.17 -3.77
CA SER A 89 -1.75 17.67 -2.40
C SER A 89 -3.07 18.22 -1.83
N ARG A 90 -4.14 18.39 -2.61
CA ARG A 90 -5.46 18.76 -2.05
C ARG A 90 -6.06 17.63 -1.21
N ARG A 91 -5.72 16.37 -1.53
CA ARG A 91 -6.05 15.23 -0.66
C ARG A 91 -5.02 15.13 0.45
N GLN A 92 -5.38 15.66 1.63
CA GLN A 92 -4.53 15.67 2.82
C GLN A 92 -3.99 14.27 3.15
N TRP A 93 -4.81 13.23 2.96
CA TRP A 93 -4.46 11.83 3.19
C TRP A 93 -3.37 11.32 2.24
N ASP A 94 -3.48 11.59 0.93
CA ASP A 94 -2.49 11.13 -0.05
C ASP A 94 -1.13 11.79 0.19
N ARG A 95 -1.13 13.07 0.56
CA ARG A 95 0.09 13.78 0.98
C ARG A 95 0.70 13.17 2.25
N ALA A 96 -0.10 12.92 3.27
CA ALA A 96 0.37 12.32 4.52
C ALA A 96 1.00 10.95 4.28
N SER A 97 0.38 10.12 3.42
CA SER A 97 0.90 8.80 3.04
C SER A 97 2.23 8.86 2.29
N LEU A 98 2.43 9.86 1.41
CA LEU A 98 3.73 10.10 0.77
C LEU A 98 4.81 10.46 1.78
N PHE A 99 4.55 11.43 2.67
CA PHE A 99 5.51 11.82 3.70
C PHE A 99 5.84 10.66 4.65
N ALA A 100 4.84 9.88 5.08
CA ALA A 100 5.05 8.70 5.91
C ALA A 100 5.98 7.68 5.23
N SER A 101 5.78 7.44 3.92
CA SER A 101 6.64 6.53 3.15
C SER A 101 8.07 7.06 3.01
N LEU A 102 8.26 8.37 2.81
CA LEU A 102 9.59 8.99 2.77
C LEU A 102 10.33 8.88 4.11
N ILE A 103 9.63 9.17 5.22
CA ILE A 103 10.19 9.02 6.57
C ILE A 103 10.57 7.57 6.85
N PHE A 104 9.77 6.61 6.39
CA PHE A 104 10.11 5.19 6.49
C PHE A 104 11.43 4.87 5.77
N PHE A 105 11.64 5.34 4.54
CA PHE A 105 12.88 5.11 3.81
C PHE A 105 14.10 5.73 4.52
N ILE A 106 13.95 6.93 5.08
CA ILE A 106 15.01 7.57 5.86
C ILE A 106 15.33 6.74 7.11
N GLY A 107 14.31 6.33 7.87
CA GLY A 107 14.48 5.50 9.07
C GLY A 107 15.11 4.14 8.75
N PHE A 108 14.72 3.51 7.65
CA PHE A 108 15.32 2.26 7.19
C PHE A 108 16.77 2.46 6.74
N GLY A 109 17.07 3.54 6.01
CA GLY A 109 18.44 3.88 5.61
C GLY A 109 19.36 4.12 6.81
N LEU A 110 18.88 4.81 7.85
CA LEU A 110 19.62 5.00 9.11
C LEU A 110 19.87 3.67 9.82
N ARG A 111 18.89 2.76 9.85
CA ARG A 111 19.04 1.41 10.42
C ARG A 111 20.12 0.61 9.69
N VAL A 112 20.14 0.66 8.36
CA VAL A 112 21.15 -0.05 7.55
C VAL A 112 22.53 0.57 7.70
N HIS A 113 22.65 1.89 7.82
CA HIS A 113 23.94 2.55 8.03
C HIS A 113 24.52 2.32 9.43
N SER A 114 23.66 2.22 10.45
CA SER A 114 24.07 2.04 11.85
C SER A 114 24.50 0.61 12.20
N ASN A 115 24.40 -0.35 11.27
CA ASN A 115 24.65 -1.77 11.47
C ASN A 115 25.86 -2.23 10.64
#